data_AF-A0A0R2S4P9-F1
#
_entry.id   AF-A0A0R2S4P9-F1
#
_cell.length_a   1.000
_cell.length_b   1.000
_cell.length_c   1.000
_cell.angle_alpha   90.00
_cell.angle_beta   90.00
_cell.angle_gamma   90.00
#
_symmetry.space_group_name_H-M   'P 1'
#
loop_
_entity.id
_entity.type
_entity.pdbx_description
1 polymer ?
#
loop_
_entity_poly.entity_id
_entity_poly.type
_entity_poly.pdbx_seq_one_letter_code
_entity_poly.pdbx_strand_id
1 'polypeptide(L)'
;MADLRLESSVPSQQLASNLRKAFSGIVAGNVKSQGVAQIKEHGPFQITGEPEIMQRMEALLASFVEQKRMKIDYSNYTPCWEIVER
;
A
#
# COMPACT_ATOMS: atom_id res chain seq x y z
N MET A 1 -3.33 2.92 -8.54
CA MET A 1 -3.27 3.13 -7.08
C MET A 1 -3.40 4.60 -6.73
N ALA A 2 -2.75 5.50 -7.47
CA ALA A 2 -2.74 6.95 -7.24
C ALA A 2 -4.10 7.69 -7.23
N ASP A 3 -5.18 7.10 -7.75
CA ASP A 3 -6.52 7.73 -7.78
C ASP A 3 -7.39 7.44 -6.55
N LEU A 4 -6.87 6.72 -5.55
CA LEU A 4 -7.62 6.46 -4.32
C LEU A 4 -7.72 7.72 -3.46
N ARG A 5 -8.95 8.13 -3.12
CA ARG A 5 -9.21 9.22 -2.18
C ARG A 5 -9.05 8.72 -0.75
N LEU A 6 -7.88 8.96 -0.17
CA LEU A 6 -7.50 8.56 1.19
C LEU A 6 -7.42 9.80 2.09
N GLU A 7 -8.59 10.38 2.38
CA GLU A 7 -8.75 11.64 3.11
C GLU A 7 -9.97 11.57 4.01
N SER A 8 -9.96 12.31 5.12
CA SER A 8 -11.05 12.33 6.12
C SER A 8 -12.28 13.13 5.65
N SER A 9 -12.14 13.88 4.55
CA SER A 9 -13.21 14.68 3.95
C SER A 9 -14.29 13.84 3.25
N VAL A 10 -13.98 12.60 2.87
CA VAL A 10 -14.96 11.67 2.29
C VAL A 10 -15.72 10.90 3.38
N PRO A 11 -16.95 10.42 3.10
CA PRO A 11 -17.68 9.56 4.02
C PRO A 11 -16.84 8.37 4.50
N SER A 12 -16.94 8.01 5.78
CA SER A 12 -16.08 7.00 6.42
C SER A 12 -16.16 5.62 5.73
N GLN A 13 -17.34 5.25 5.23
CA GLN A 13 -17.55 4.01 4.46
C GLN A 13 -16.79 4.04 3.12
N GLN A 14 -16.68 5.22 2.50
CA GLN A 14 -15.90 5.41 1.27
C GLN A 14 -14.40 5.37 1.55
N LEU A 15 -13.94 6.02 2.62
CA LEU A 15 -12.55 5.92 3.06
C LEU A 15 -12.17 4.46 3.34
N ALA A 16 -13.00 3.71 4.08
CA ALA A 16 -12.78 2.29 4.35
C ALA A 16 -12.72 1.45 3.06
N SER A 17 -13.61 1.72 2.08
CA SER A 17 -13.59 1.06 0.77
C SER A 17 -12.32 1.34 -0.02
N ASN A 18 -11.80 2.57 0.04
CA ASN A 18 -10.55 2.95 -0.60
C ASN A 18 -9.33 2.35 0.10
N LEU A 19 -9.28 2.35 1.43
CA LEU A 19 -8.25 1.66 2.20
C LEU A 19 -8.21 0.16 1.86
N ARG A 20 -9.37 -0.50 1.77
CA ARG A 20 -9.48 -1.90 1.33
C ARG A 20 -8.87 -2.11 -0.05
N LYS A 21 -9.11 -1.21 -1.01
CA LYS A 21 -8.49 -1.27 -2.35
C LYS A 21 -6.98 -1.10 -2.27
N ALA A 22 -6.49 -0.19 -1.44
CA ALA A 22 -5.05 0.04 -1.24
C ALA A 22 -4.35 -1.23 -0.72
N PHE A 23 -4.85 -1.83 0.36
CA PHE A 23 -4.31 -3.09 0.88
C PHE A 23 -4.43 -4.24 -0.13
N SER A 24 -5.55 -4.32 -0.87
CA SER A 24 -5.68 -5.32 -1.94
C SER A 24 -4.64 -5.14 -3.05
N GLY A 25 -4.26 -3.90 -3.36
CA GLY A 25 -3.18 -3.57 -4.29
C GLY A 25 -1.82 -4.06 -3.78
N ILE A 26 -1.51 -3.79 -2.51
CA ILE A 26 -0.28 -4.26 -1.85
C ILE A 26 -0.18 -5.80 -1.89
N VAL A 27 -1.27 -6.49 -1.56
CA VAL A 27 -1.33 -7.97 -1.66
C VAL A 27 -1.10 -8.41 -3.11
N ALA A 28 -1.71 -7.74 -4.09
CA ALA A 28 -1.51 -8.06 -5.49
C ALA A 28 -0.05 -7.87 -5.93
N GLY A 29 0.58 -6.76 -5.56
CA GLY A 29 1.99 -6.47 -5.86
C GLY A 29 2.96 -7.46 -5.20
N ASN A 30 2.60 -8.02 -4.04
CA ASN A 30 3.45 -8.96 -3.32
C ASN A 30 3.39 -10.39 -3.85
N VAL A 31 2.20 -10.89 -4.26
CA VAL A 31 2.02 -12.32 -4.53
C VAL A 31 1.31 -12.68 -5.84
N LYS A 32 0.56 -11.75 -6.46
CA LYS A 32 -0.18 -12.06 -7.70
C LYS A 32 0.70 -11.80 -8.91
N SER A 33 0.79 -12.76 -9.83
CA SER A 33 1.65 -12.68 -11.02
C SER A 33 1.52 -11.35 -11.78
N GLN A 34 0.29 -10.91 -12.04
CA GLN A 34 0.01 -9.63 -12.70
C GLN A 34 0.50 -8.42 -11.88
N GLY A 35 0.27 -8.41 -10.57
CA GLY A 35 0.72 -7.33 -9.70
C GLY A 35 2.24 -7.27 -9.60
N VAL A 36 2.89 -8.42 -9.42
CA VAL A 36 4.36 -8.53 -9.41
C VAL A 36 4.95 -8.05 -10.74
N ALA A 37 4.33 -8.38 -11.88
CA ALA A 37 4.77 -7.90 -13.18
C ALA A 37 4.67 -6.37 -13.29
N GLN A 38 3.56 -5.77 -12.83
CA GLN A 38 3.40 -4.31 -12.80
C GLN A 38 4.47 -3.63 -11.97
N ILE A 39 4.82 -4.19 -10.80
CA ILE A 39 5.87 -3.66 -9.93
C ILE A 39 7.25 -3.73 -10.59
N LYS A 40 7.56 -4.82 -11.29
CA LYS A 40 8.83 -4.97 -12.02
C LYS A 40 8.96 -3.98 -13.17
N GLU A 41 7.87 -3.68 -13.85
CA GLU A 41 7.86 -2.82 -15.03
C GLU A 41 7.83 -1.33 -14.68
N HIS A 42 7.03 -0.95 -13.67
CA HIS A 42 6.73 0.46 -13.36
C HIS A 42 7.30 0.92 -12.01
N GLY A 43 7.87 0.03 -11.22
CA GLY A 43 8.27 0.30 -9.84
C GLY A 43 7.11 0.17 -8.84
N PRO A 44 7.33 0.61 -7.58
CA PRO A 44 6.36 0.45 -6.51
C PRO A 44 5.05 1.23 -6.78
N PHE A 45 3.94 0.73 -6.22
CA PHE A 45 2.68 1.47 -6.27
C PHE A 45 2.76 2.75 -5.42
N GLN A 46 2.59 3.90 -6.07
CA GLN A 46 2.47 5.18 -5.39
C GLN A 46 1.11 5.31 -4.70
N ILE A 47 1.14 5.61 -3.40
CA ILE A 47 -0.03 5.83 -2.54
C ILE A 47 0.01 7.28 -2.04
N THR A 48 -1.02 8.05 -2.38
CA THR A 48 -1.19 9.45 -1.97
C THR A 48 -2.43 9.59 -1.11
N GLY A 49 -2.42 10.52 -0.15
CA GLY A 49 -3.58 10.81 0.67
C GLY A 49 -3.31 11.95 1.65
N GLU A 50 -4.26 12.17 2.56
CA GLU A 50 -4.09 13.11 3.67
C GLU A 50 -2.91 12.69 4.56
N PRO A 51 -2.04 13.64 4.98
CA PRO A 51 -0.81 13.33 5.71
C PRO A 51 -0.99 12.43 6.93
N GLU A 52 -2.01 12.70 7.76
CA GLU A 52 -2.24 11.91 8.98
C GLU A 52 -2.61 10.45 8.66
N ILE A 53 -3.43 10.23 7.62
CA ILE A 53 -3.82 8.87 7.19
C ILE A 53 -2.60 8.14 6.61
N MET A 54 -1.80 8.84 5.79
CA MET A 54 -0.59 8.27 5.18
C MET A 54 0.45 7.89 6.24
N GLN A 55 0.69 8.73 7.25
CA GLN A 55 1.60 8.42 8.36
C GLN A 55 1.15 7.19 9.15
N ARG A 56 -0.15 7.06 9.44
CA ARG A 56 -0.71 5.89 10.14
C ARG A 56 -0.60 4.63 9.28
N MET A 57 -0.82 4.75 7.98
CA MET A 57 -0.68 3.64 7.03
C MET A 57 0.78 3.19 6.90
N GLU A 58 1.73 4.12 6.83
CA GLU A 58 3.17 3.83 6.80
C GLU A 58 3.59 3.04 8.04
N ALA A 59 3.25 3.56 9.23
CA ALA A 59 3.61 2.91 10.49
C ALA A 59 3.03 1.49 10.59
N LEU A 60 1.79 1.29 10.13
CA LEU A 60 1.16 -0.02 10.10
C LEU A 60 1.87 -0.98 9.14
N LEU A 61 2.17 -0.54 7.91
CA LEU A 61 2.85 -1.37 6.91
C LEU A 61 4.29 -1.69 7.33
N ALA A 62 5.01 -0.73 7.88
CA ALA A 62 6.34 -0.92 8.44
C ALA A 62 6.32 -1.99 9.55
N SER A 63 5.33 -1.95 10.44
CA SER A 63 5.17 -2.98 11.48
C SER A 63 4.94 -4.38 10.90
N PHE A 64 4.27 -4.49 9.75
CA PHE A 64 4.09 -5.78 9.07
C PHE A 64 5.38 -6.29 8.42
N VAL A 65 6.23 -5.39 7.93
CA VAL A 65 7.55 -5.74 7.40
C VAL A 65 8.44 -6.23 8.54
N GLU A 66 8.52 -5.49 9.64
CA GLU A 66 9.31 -5.83 10.83
C GLU A 66 8.89 -7.18 11.42
N GLN A 67 7.57 -7.41 11.52
CA GLN A 67 7.00 -8.68 12.01
C GLN A 67 7.05 -9.82 10.98
N LYS A 68 7.69 -9.62 9.82
CA LYS A 68 7.82 -10.62 8.75
C LYS A 68 6.47 -11.17 8.27
N ARG A 69 5.44 -10.32 8.23
CA ARG A 69 4.07 -10.68 7.81
C ARG A 69 3.80 -10.46 6.31
N MET A 70 4.78 -9.96 5.55
CA MET A 70 4.60 -9.61 4.14
C MET A 70 4.91 -10.75 3.15
N LYS A 71 5.92 -11.58 3.44
CA LYS A 71 6.34 -12.74 2.64
C LYS A 71 6.98 -13.81 3.55
N ILE A 72 6.91 -15.07 3.11
CA ILE A 72 7.57 -16.20 3.78
C ILE A 72 9.10 -16.09 3.64
N ASP A 73 9.58 -15.75 2.44
CA ASP A 73 10.99 -15.40 2.20
C ASP A 73 11.21 -13.91 2.49
N TYR A 74 11.56 -13.61 3.73
CA TYR A 74 11.72 -12.25 4.25
C TYR A 74 13.10 -11.65 3.98
N SER A 75 14.08 -12.47 3.57
CA SER A 75 15.51 -12.11 3.47
C SER A 75 15.76 -10.90 2.58
N ASN A 76 14.92 -10.72 1.55
CA ASN A 76 15.04 -9.69 0.53
C ASN A 76 13.70 -9.00 0.26
N TYR A 77 12.85 -8.82 1.27
CA TYR A 77 11.56 -8.15 1.06
C TYR A 77 11.76 -6.66 0.75
N THR A 78 11.49 -6.29 -0.50
CA THR A 78 11.35 -4.89 -0.93
C THR A 78 9.85 -4.54 -1.00
N PRO A 79 9.38 -3.47 -0.33
CA PRO A 79 8.00 -3.02 -0.44
C PRO A 79 7.56 -2.79 -1.89
N CYS A 80 6.36 -3.25 -2.24
CA CYS A 80 5.74 -2.97 -3.54
C CYS A 80 4.92 -1.67 -3.56
N TRP A 81 5.11 -0.82 -2.57
CA TRP A 81 4.42 0.45 -2.42
C TRP A 81 5.42 1.55 -2.07
N GLU A 82 5.01 2.79 -2.29
CA GLU A 82 5.70 4.00 -1.84
C GLU A 82 4.62 5.01 -1.44
N ILE A 83 4.72 5.55 -0.22
CA ILE A 83 3.87 6.67 0.20
C ILE A 83 4.52 7.96 -0.27
N VAL A 84 3.78 8.72 -1.07
CA VAL A 84 4.25 9.95 -1.69
C VAL A 84 3.50 11.15 -1.11
N GLU A 85 4.25 12.18 -0.72
CA GLU A 85 3.69 13.46 -0.31
C GLU A 85 3.20 14.23 -1.55
N ARG A 86 2.03 14.87 -1.44
CA ARG A 86 1.48 15.79 -2.46
C ARG A 86 1.49 17.20 -1.93
#